data_AF-A0A5P2B7U4-F1
#
_entry.id   AF-A0A5P2B7U4-F1
#
_cell.length_a   1.000
_cell.length_b   1.000
_cell.length_c   1.000
_cell.angle_alpha   90.00
_cell.angle_beta   90.00
_cell.angle_gamma   90.00
#
_symmetry.space_group_name_H-M   'P 1'
#
loop_
_entity.id
_entity.type
_entity.pdbx_description
1 polymer ?
#
loop_
_entity_poly.entity_id
_entity_poly.type
_entity_poly.pdbx_seq_one_letter_code
_entity_poly.pdbx_strand_id
1 'polypeptide(L)'
;MTTNLDPAINALIAELEAISDPALRFQATVTAEARLDDELRKVRQRIAVELYDGGARPYREVGSIMGGVTAQRAEQIAKGR
;
A
#
# COMPACT_ATOMS: atom_id res chain seq x y z
N MET A 1 0.36 -13.80 10.70
CA MET A 1 -0.98 -13.48 11.22
C MET A 1 -1.42 -12.16 10.61
N THR A 2 -2.13 -12.20 9.49
CA THR A 2 -2.75 -11.03 8.81
C THR A 2 -4.13 -10.71 9.40
N THR A 3 -4.31 -10.92 10.70
CA THR A 3 -5.62 -11.22 11.29
C THR A 3 -6.50 -10.00 11.58
N ASN A 4 -6.44 -8.92 10.80
CA ASN A 4 -7.32 -7.77 11.08
C ASN A 4 -7.71 -6.87 9.91
N LEU A 5 -7.46 -7.26 8.65
CA LEU A 5 -7.85 -6.45 7.48
C LEU A 5 -9.13 -6.95 6.80
N ASP A 6 -9.45 -8.24 6.91
CA ASP A 6 -10.61 -8.85 6.23
C ASP A 6 -11.93 -8.12 6.52
N PRO A 7 -12.25 -7.70 7.77
CA PRO A 7 -13.48 -6.95 8.03
C PRO A 7 -13.54 -5.60 7.30
N ALA A 8 -12.41 -4.88 7.23
CA ALA A 8 -12.34 -3.59 6.56
C ALA A 8 -12.42 -3.73 5.03
N ILE A 9 -11.78 -4.76 4.47
CA ILE A 9 -11.86 -5.08 3.04
C ILE A 9 -13.30 -5.46 2.67
N ASN A 10 -13.95 -6.31 3.47
CA ASN A 10 -15.34 -6.71 3.24
C ASN A 10 -16.31 -5.52 3.34
N ALA A 11 -16.07 -4.59 4.28
CA ALA A 11 -16.87 -3.37 4.38
C ALA A 11 -16.73 -2.49 3.12
N LEU A 12 -15.51 -2.29 2.61
CA LEU A 12 -15.30 -1.55 1.36
C LEU A 12 -16.00 -2.22 0.17
N ILE A 13 -15.90 -3.55 0.05
CA ILE A 13 -16.57 -4.31 -1.01
C ILE A 13 -18.10 -4.13 -0.91
N ALA A 14 -18.67 -4.24 0.29
CA ALA A 14 -20.11 -4.07 0.50
C ALA A 14 -20.60 -2.67 0.08
N GLU A 15 -19.85 -1.61 0.40
CA GLU A 15 -20.17 -0.24 -0.03
C GLU A 15 -20.13 -0.08 -1.56
N LEU A 16 -19.16 -0.72 -2.22
CA LEU A 16 -19.09 -0.72 -3.69
C LEU A 16 -20.28 -1.48 -4.29
N GLU A 17 -20.62 -2.65 -3.75
CA GLU A 17 -21.75 -3.47 -4.23
C GLU A 17 -23.12 -2.82 -4.01
N ALA A 18 -23.25 -1.95 -3.00
CA ALA A 18 -24.45 -1.17 -2.73
C ALA A 18 -24.79 -0.15 -3.83
N ILE A 19 -23.85 0.17 -4.72
CA ILE A 19 -24.09 1.08 -5.86
C ILE A 19 -24.95 0.36 -6.91
N SER A 20 -26.21 0.74 -7.04
CA SER A 20 -27.18 0.06 -7.93
C SER A 20 -26.81 0.09 -9.41
N ASP A 21 -26.27 1.20 -9.91
CA ASP A 21 -25.89 1.35 -11.32
C ASP A 21 -24.55 0.62 -11.60
N PRO A 22 -24.51 -0.38 -12.50
CA PRO A 22 -23.29 -1.12 -12.82
C PRO A 22 -22.15 -0.25 -13.36
N ALA A 23 -22.45 0.79 -14.14
CA ALA A 23 -21.43 1.68 -14.69
C ALA A 23 -20.82 2.55 -13.58
N LEU A 24 -21.64 3.10 -12.70
CA LEU A 24 -21.17 3.87 -11.54
C LEU A 24 -20.40 2.98 -10.55
N ARG A 25 -20.86 1.74 -10.34
CA ARG A 25 -20.18 0.75 -9.50
C ARG A 25 -18.77 0.50 -10.00
N PHE A 26 -18.61 0.23 -11.29
CA PHE A 26 -17.29 0.00 -11.90
C PHE A 26 -16.38 1.24 -11.81
N GLN A 27 -16.92 2.44 -12.04
CA GLN A 27 -16.13 3.67 -11.88
C GLN A 27 -15.68 3.88 -10.42
N ALA A 28 -16.54 3.54 -9.46
CA ALA A 28 -16.22 3.60 -8.05
C ALA A 28 -15.13 2.58 -7.67
N THR A 29 -15.14 1.36 -8.23
CA THR A 29 -14.09 0.37 -7.95
C THR A 29 -12.72 0.86 -8.43
N VAL A 30 -12.64 1.40 -9.65
CA VAL A 30 -11.39 1.97 -10.20
C VAL A 30 -10.89 3.13 -9.34
N THR A 31 -11.80 4.00 -8.88
CA THR A 31 -11.45 5.14 -8.02
C THR A 31 -10.94 4.66 -6.64
N ALA A 32 -11.60 3.65 -6.05
CA ALA A 32 -11.21 3.10 -4.77
C ALA A 32 -9.84 2.43 -4.83
N GLU A 33 -9.58 1.65 -5.89
CA GLU A 33 -8.28 1.03 -6.15
C GLU A 33 -7.16 2.06 -6.22
N ALA A 34 -7.32 3.09 -7.06
CA ALA A 34 -6.32 4.15 -7.22
C ALA A 34 -6.01 4.87 -5.90
N ARG A 35 -7.05 5.19 -5.12
CA ARG A 35 -6.88 5.84 -3.80
C ARG A 35 -6.19 4.93 -2.79
N LEU A 36 -6.57 3.65 -2.75
CA LEU A 36 -5.95 2.69 -1.84
C LEU A 36 -4.47 2.51 -2.17
N ASP A 37 -4.12 2.42 -3.45
CA ASP A 37 -2.74 2.30 -3.90
C ASP A 37 -1.88 3.50 -3.49
N ASP A 38 -2.41 4.71 -3.62
CA ASP A 38 -1.73 5.93 -3.18
C ASP A 38 -1.49 5.94 -1.66
N GLU A 39 -2.48 5.54 -0.86
CA GLU A 39 -2.32 5.46 0.59
C GLU A 39 -1.33 4.36 1.00
N LEU A 40 -1.40 3.20 0.36
CA LEU A 40 -0.44 2.12 0.58
C LEU A 40 0.98 2.51 0.16
N ARG A 41 1.14 3.33 -0.89
CA ARG A 41 2.44 3.90 -1.27
C ARG A 41 3.02 4.78 -0.16
N LYS A 42 2.21 5.65 0.45
CA LYS A 42 2.63 6.50 1.58
C LYS A 42 2.98 5.66 2.82
N VAL A 43 2.21 4.62 3.12
CA VAL A 43 2.49 3.68 4.21
C VAL A 43 3.85 3.01 3.99
N ARG A 44 4.08 2.46 2.78
CA ARG A 44 5.36 1.82 2.42
C ARG A 44 6.53 2.78 2.50
N GLN A 45 6.36 4.03 2.10
CA GLN A 45 7.39 5.07 2.26
C GLN A 45 7.74 5.30 3.72
N ARG A 46 6.75 5.48 4.61
CA ARG A 46 7.00 5.65 6.05
C ARG A 46 7.75 4.46 6.63
N ILE A 47 7.30 3.25 6.32
CA ILE A 47 7.99 2.01 6.73
C ILE A 47 9.43 1.98 6.22
N ALA A 48 9.68 2.33 4.95
CA ALA A 48 11.04 2.36 4.40
C ALA A 48 11.96 3.35 5.13
N VAL A 49 11.42 4.52 5.51
CA VAL A 49 12.15 5.52 6.30
C VAL A 49 12.42 5.01 7.72
N GLU A 50 11.42 4.43 8.38
CA GLU A 50 11.54 3.85 9.73
C GLU A 50 12.53 2.68 9.77
N LEU A 51 12.55 1.83 8.74
CA LEU A 51 13.49 0.71 8.65
C LEU A 51 14.93 1.18 8.38
N TYR A 52 15.09 2.24 7.60
CA TYR A 52 16.40 2.80 7.33
C TYR A 52 16.98 3.57 8.52
N ASP A 53 16.14 4.29 9.29
CA ASP A 53 16.44 5.16 10.44
C ASP A 53 17.93 5.44 10.69
N GLY A 54 18.45 6.53 10.12
CA GLY A 54 19.84 6.95 10.32
C GLY A 54 20.91 5.98 9.79
N GLY A 55 20.54 4.96 9.02
CA GLY A 55 21.42 3.88 8.57
C GLY A 55 21.36 2.62 9.45
N ALA A 56 20.40 2.50 10.36
CA ALA A 56 20.18 1.31 11.20
C ALA A 56 20.08 0.02 10.38
N ARG A 57 19.51 0.10 9.17
CA ARG A 57 19.57 -0.98 8.17
C ARG A 57 20.01 -0.45 6.81
N PRO A 58 20.92 -1.14 6.11
CA PRO A 58 21.25 -0.81 4.73
C PRO A 58 20.04 -1.06 3.82
N TYR A 59 19.88 -0.27 2.75
CA TYR A 59 18.74 -0.40 1.83
C TYR A 59 18.57 -1.79 1.19
N ARG A 60 19.65 -2.58 1.10
CA ARG A 60 19.56 -3.98 0.67
C ARG A 60 18.68 -4.81 1.61
N GLU A 61 18.84 -4.60 2.91
CA GLU A 61 18.07 -5.30 3.94
C GLU A 61 16.64 -4.76 4.01
N VAL A 62 16.48 -3.43 3.94
CA VAL A 62 15.15 -2.79 3.82
C VAL A 62 14.38 -3.36 2.63
N GLY A 63 15.02 -3.46 1.46
CA GLY A 63 14.41 -4.02 0.27
C GLY A 63 14.00 -5.48 0.44
N SER A 64 14.83 -6.28 1.11
CA SER A 64 14.48 -7.67 1.44
C SER A 64 13.24 -7.76 2.34
N ILE A 65 13.11 -6.88 3.34
CA ILE A 65 11.94 -6.83 4.24
C ILE A 65 10.68 -6.37 3.49
N MET A 66 10.81 -5.41 2.57
CA MET A 66 9.69 -4.82 1.82
C MET A 66 9.16 -5.71 0.67
N GLY A 67 9.30 -7.03 0.76
CA GLY A 67 8.86 -7.96 -0.26
C GLY A 67 9.91 -8.27 -1.33
N GLY A 68 11.20 -8.19 -0.99
CA GLY A 68 12.28 -8.59 -1.88
C GLY A 68 12.61 -7.58 -2.98
N VAL A 69 12.31 -6.30 -2.79
CA VAL A 69 12.65 -5.25 -3.75
C VAL A 69 14.16 -4.96 -3.71
N THR A 70 14.70 -4.40 -4.80
CA THR A 70 16.12 -4.05 -4.87
C THR A 70 16.46 -2.92 -3.90
N ALA A 71 17.73 -2.82 -3.50
CA ALA A 71 18.21 -1.74 -2.63
C ALA A 71 17.90 -0.34 -3.21
N GLN A 72 18.09 -0.17 -4.53
CA GLN A 72 17.76 1.06 -5.23
C GLN A 72 16.26 1.37 -5.15
N ARG A 73 15.40 0.35 -5.26
CA ARG A 73 13.95 0.55 -5.16
C ARG A 73 13.53 0.90 -3.74
N ALA A 74 14.12 0.28 -2.72
CA ALA A 74 13.89 0.63 -1.32
C ALA A 74 14.29 2.08 -1.03
N GLU A 75 15.43 2.54 -1.58
CA GLU A 75 15.87 3.93 -1.46
C GLU A 75 14.92 4.92 -2.15
N GLN A 76 14.47 4.60 -3.37
CA GLN A 76 13.47 5.41 -4.08
C GLN A 76 12.19 5.54 -3.27
N ILE A 77 11.68 4.44 -2.71
CA ILE A 77 10.47 4.42 -1.90
C ILE A 77 10.65 5.29 -0.66
N ALA A 78 11.76 5.16 0.07
CA ALA A 78 12.06 6.02 1.23
C ALA A 78 12.07 7.52 0.87
N LYS A 79 12.62 7.85 -0.30
CA LYS A 79 12.67 9.22 -0.84
C LYS A 79 11.36 9.70 -1.48
N GLY A 80 10.32 8.86 -1.52
CA GLY A 80 9.02 9.20 -2.12
C GLY A 80 9.04 9.27 -3.65
N ARG A 81 9.99 8.58 -4.30
CA ARG A 81 10.18 8.56 -5.76
C ARG A 81 9.60 7.31 -6.42
#